data_AF-A0A7S3I6L9-F1
#
_entry.id   AF-A0A7S3I6L9-F1
#
_cell.length_a   1.000
_cell.length_b   1.000
_cell.length_c   1.000
_cell.angle_alpha   90.00
_cell.angle_beta   90.00
_cell.angle_gamma   90.00
#
_symmetry.space_group_name_H-M   'P 1'
#
loop_
_entity.id
_entity.type
_entity.pdbx_description
1 polymer ?
#
loop_
_entity_poly.entity_id
_entity_poly.type
_entity_poly.pdbx_seq_one_letter_code
_entity_poly.pdbx_strand_id
1 'polypeptide(L)'
;IMAETGSTTMANPFAVAATLGQGEGRAATESSAKQPVWLGDLFRDGFYDKVVLIGFPYDEGARKAGNRRGADFGPDSFRRFVKDVGSVKNPEYGVDIAAGIPDIADYGNIQIESTVDQ
;
A
#
# COMPACT_ATOMS: atom_id res chain seq x y z
N ILE A 1 -4.78 65.12 51.08
CA ILE A 1 -5.83 64.21 50.57
C ILE A 1 -5.44 63.90 49.14
N MET A 2 -4.93 62.68 48.92
CA MET A 2 -4.34 62.21 47.67
C MET A 2 -5.43 61.89 46.65
N ALA A 3 -5.19 62.23 45.38
CA ALA A 3 -6.00 61.82 44.24
C ALA A 3 -5.15 60.88 43.37
N GLU A 4 -5.32 59.57 43.56
CA GLU A 4 -4.91 58.54 42.61
C GLU A 4 -6.18 57.90 42.05
N THR A 5 -6.50 58.20 40.80
CA THR A 5 -7.53 57.48 40.04
C THR A 5 -6.83 56.51 39.10
N GLY A 6 -6.82 55.25 39.50
CA GLY A 6 -6.25 54.13 38.77
C GLY A 6 -6.97 53.83 37.45
N SER A 7 -6.15 53.61 36.42
CA SER A 7 -6.50 53.06 35.13
C SER A 7 -7.18 51.70 35.27
N THR A 8 -8.49 51.64 34.97
CA THR A 8 -9.26 50.38 34.93
C THR A 8 -9.07 49.74 33.56
N THR A 9 -8.13 48.80 33.48
CA THR A 9 -7.90 47.95 32.31
C THR A 9 -9.08 47.01 32.09
N MET A 10 -9.53 46.97 30.84
CA MET A 10 -10.73 46.27 30.36
C MET A 10 -10.79 44.79 30.75
N ALA A 11 -11.97 44.36 31.19
CA ALA A 11 -12.35 42.97 31.35
C ALA A 11 -12.35 42.26 29.98
N ASN A 12 -11.55 41.21 29.87
CA ASN A 12 -11.44 40.34 28.71
C ASN A 12 -12.73 39.49 28.56
N PRO A 13 -13.48 39.57 27.44
CA PRO A 13 -14.74 38.85 27.28
C PRO A 13 -14.58 37.37 26.84
N PHE A 14 -13.36 36.82 26.80
CA PHE A 14 -13.07 35.51 26.19
C PHE A 14 -13.02 34.30 27.12
N ALA A 15 -13.68 34.33 28.29
CA ALA A 15 -13.63 33.21 29.23
C ALA A 15 -15.03 32.72 29.63
N VAL A 16 -15.71 31.96 28.76
CA VAL A 16 -16.85 31.13 29.17
C VAL A 16 -16.86 29.78 28.43
N ALA A 17 -16.77 28.73 29.25
CA ALA A 17 -17.29 27.37 29.07
C ALA A 17 -16.69 26.44 28.00
N ALA A 18 -15.77 25.60 28.50
CA ALA A 18 -15.58 24.23 28.03
C ALA A 18 -16.92 23.47 28.01
N THR A 19 -17.25 22.87 26.87
CA THR A 19 -18.25 21.81 26.80
C THR A 19 -17.70 20.68 25.94
N LEU A 20 -17.62 19.51 26.55
CA LEU A 20 -17.21 18.24 25.95
C LEU A 20 -18.07 17.90 24.73
N GLY A 21 -17.40 17.49 23.67
CA GLY A 21 -17.97 16.84 22.51
C GLY A 21 -16.85 16.12 21.78
N GLN A 22 -16.38 15.01 22.35
CA GLN A 22 -15.52 14.04 21.66
C GLN A 22 -16.32 13.44 20.50
N GLY A 23 -16.30 14.13 19.37
CA GLY A 23 -16.69 13.60 18.07
C GLY A 23 -15.47 12.96 17.44
N GLU A 24 -15.49 11.63 17.45
CA GLU A 24 -14.53 10.69 16.91
C GLU A 24 -13.68 11.24 15.76
N GLY A 25 -12.37 11.24 16.00
CA GLY A 25 -11.37 11.56 15.00
C GLY A 25 -11.57 10.69 13.79
N ARG A 26 -12.04 11.31 12.70
CA ARG A 26 -11.70 10.83 11.36
C ARG A 26 -10.18 10.85 11.31
N ALA A 27 -9.58 9.67 11.47
CA ALA A 27 -8.22 9.41 11.07
C ALA A 27 -8.13 9.77 9.58
N ALA A 28 -7.80 11.02 9.30
CA ALA A 28 -7.09 11.38 8.10
C ALA A 28 -5.77 10.62 8.21
N THR A 29 -5.75 9.39 7.69
CA THR A 29 -4.50 8.76 7.32
C THR A 29 -3.96 9.60 6.19
N GLU A 30 -3.25 10.66 6.56
CA GLU A 30 -2.32 11.35 5.69
C GLU A 30 -1.26 10.32 5.28
N SER A 31 -1.60 9.52 4.27
CA SER A 31 -0.59 8.93 3.41
C SER A 31 0.03 10.11 2.69
N SER A 32 1.09 10.65 3.30
CA SER A 32 2.12 11.39 2.58
C SER A 32 2.72 10.41 1.57
N ALA A 33 1.98 10.19 0.49
CA ALA A 33 2.22 9.16 -0.49
C ALA A 33 3.38 9.62 -1.34
N LYS A 34 4.58 9.25 -0.91
CA LYS A 34 5.76 9.24 -1.77
C LYS A 34 5.33 8.51 -3.05
N GLN A 35 5.29 9.22 -4.18
CA GLN A 35 4.82 8.61 -5.42
C GLN A 35 5.66 7.35 -5.69
N PRO A 36 5.03 6.23 -6.05
CA PRO A 36 5.74 4.98 -6.28
C PRO A 36 6.75 5.19 -7.40
N VAL A 37 8.02 4.90 -7.09
CA VAL A 37 9.13 5.07 -8.04
C VAL A 37 9.36 3.75 -8.78
N TRP A 38 9.14 2.63 -8.08
CA TRP A 38 9.39 1.28 -8.55
C TRP A 38 8.10 0.48 -8.66
N LEU A 39 8.08 -0.47 -9.60
CA LEU A 39 6.94 -1.36 -9.82
C LEU A 39 6.61 -2.16 -8.55
N GLY A 40 7.64 -2.53 -7.78
CA GLY A 40 7.51 -3.14 -6.46
C GLY A 40 6.62 -2.37 -5.47
N ASP A 41 6.62 -1.03 -5.53
CA ASP A 41 5.85 -0.17 -4.63
C ASP A 41 4.34 -0.21 -4.95
N LEU A 42 3.95 -0.70 -6.14
CA LEU A 42 2.56 -0.82 -6.57
C LEU A 42 1.90 -2.13 -6.10
N PHE A 43 2.70 -3.10 -5.61
CA PHE A 43 2.16 -4.37 -5.15
C PHE A 43 1.56 -4.24 -3.75
N ARG A 44 0.34 -4.75 -3.59
CA ARG A 44 -0.34 -4.89 -2.31
C ARG A 44 -0.95 -6.26 -2.17
N ASP A 45 -1.04 -6.75 -0.93
CA ASP A 45 -1.72 -8.02 -0.67
C ASP A 45 -3.21 -7.87 -0.97
N GLY A 46 -3.76 -8.75 -1.81
CA GLY A 46 -5.17 -8.66 -2.21
C GLY A 46 -5.56 -9.55 -3.39
N PHE A 47 -6.79 -9.39 -3.87
CA PHE A 47 -7.31 -10.12 -5.04
C PHE A 47 -8.27 -9.29 -5.91
N TYR A 48 -8.68 -8.11 -5.45
CA TYR A 48 -9.78 -7.35 -6.06
C TYR A 48 -9.31 -6.18 -6.94
N ASP A 49 -8.06 -6.23 -7.38
CA ASP A 49 -7.48 -5.20 -8.23
C ASP A 49 -7.66 -5.47 -9.71
N LYS A 50 -7.46 -4.43 -10.51
CA LYS A 50 -7.49 -4.52 -11.98
C LYS A 50 -6.48 -5.54 -12.52
N VAL A 51 -5.35 -5.67 -11.83
CA VAL A 51 -4.30 -6.65 -12.12
C VAL A 51 -4.01 -7.40 -10.85
N VAL A 52 -4.02 -8.73 -10.95
CA VAL A 52 -3.72 -9.65 -9.85
C VAL A 52 -2.57 -10.54 -10.27
N LEU A 53 -1.52 -10.55 -9.46
CA LEU A 53 -0.41 -11.48 -9.54
C LEU A 53 -0.78 -12.75 -8.79
N ILE A 54 -0.71 -13.88 -9.50
CA ILE A 54 -0.96 -15.21 -8.94
C ILE A 54 0.24 -16.08 -9.22
N GLY A 55 0.85 -16.61 -8.16
CA GLY A 55 1.96 -17.53 -8.24
C GLY A 55 1.49 -18.97 -8.44
N PHE A 56 2.03 -19.66 -9.43
CA PHE A 56 1.76 -21.07 -9.69
C PHE A 56 3.03 -21.90 -9.49
N PRO A 57 3.31 -22.39 -8.27
CA PRO A 57 4.57 -23.04 -7.92
C PRO A 57 4.55 -24.55 -8.25
N TYR A 58 4.28 -24.90 -9.52
CA TYR A 58 4.21 -26.30 -9.95
C TYR A 58 5.09 -26.57 -11.17
N ASP A 59 5.88 -27.63 -11.08
CA ASP A 59 6.87 -28.03 -12.09
C ASP A 59 6.46 -29.32 -12.85
N GLU A 60 5.17 -29.67 -12.81
CA GLU A 60 4.69 -30.93 -13.39
C GLU A 60 4.90 -31.02 -14.90
N GLY A 61 4.76 -29.89 -15.60
CA GLY A 61 4.99 -29.79 -17.04
C GLY A 61 6.43 -30.11 -17.41
N ALA A 62 7.41 -29.52 -16.71
CA ALA A 62 8.83 -29.78 -16.98
C ALA A 62 9.21 -31.21 -16.58
N ARG A 63 8.68 -31.71 -15.45
CA ARG A 63 8.88 -33.09 -15.00
C ARG A 63 8.39 -34.10 -16.04
N LYS A 64 7.20 -33.89 -16.61
CA LYS A 64 6.61 -34.78 -17.62
C LYS A 64 7.34 -34.73 -18.95
N ALA A 65 7.89 -33.56 -19.30
CA ALA A 65 8.68 -33.37 -20.52
C ALA A 65 10.15 -33.84 -20.40
N GLY A 66 10.61 -34.27 -19.22
CA GLY A 66 12.01 -34.64 -18.99
C GLY A 66 12.97 -33.44 -18.99
N ASN A 67 12.45 -32.23 -18.84
CA ASN A 67 13.23 -31.00 -18.82
C ASN A 67 13.87 -30.75 -17.44
N ARG A 68 14.72 -29.72 -17.37
CA ARG A 68 15.33 -29.28 -16.12
C ARG A 68 14.25 -28.81 -15.15
N ARG A 69 14.33 -29.32 -13.92
CA ARG A 69 13.42 -28.97 -12.83
C ARG A 69 13.74 -27.60 -12.22
N GLY A 70 12.73 -27.00 -11.60
CA GLY A 70 12.88 -25.78 -10.79
C GLY A 70 11.89 -24.66 -11.11
N ALA A 71 10.90 -24.90 -11.97
CA ALA A 71 9.89 -23.88 -12.28
C ALA A 71 8.98 -23.56 -11.08
N ASP A 72 8.89 -24.47 -10.11
CA ASP A 72 8.20 -24.31 -8.83
C ASP A 72 8.76 -23.15 -7.98
N PHE A 73 10.05 -22.85 -8.08
CA PHE A 73 10.67 -21.69 -7.43
C PHE A 73 10.50 -20.37 -8.19
N GLY A 74 9.90 -20.41 -9.39
CA GLY A 74 9.70 -19.24 -10.25
C GLY A 74 8.92 -18.12 -9.57
N PRO A 75 7.74 -18.38 -8.98
CA PRO A 75 6.94 -17.35 -8.33
C PRO A 75 7.63 -16.68 -7.14
N ASP A 76 8.43 -17.42 -6.37
CA ASP A 76 9.22 -16.84 -5.26
C ASP A 76 10.36 -15.98 -5.79
N SER A 77 11.08 -16.48 -6.80
CA SER A 77 12.17 -15.74 -7.45
C SER A 77 11.68 -14.44 -8.07
N PHE A 78 10.52 -14.45 -8.75
CA PHE A 78 9.91 -13.26 -9.32
C PHE A 78 9.64 -12.18 -8.27
N ARG A 79 9.07 -12.55 -7.12
CA ARG A 79 8.75 -11.61 -6.02
C ARG A 79 9.99 -10.98 -5.39
N ARG A 80 11.13 -11.68 -5.43
CA ARG A 80 12.41 -11.10 -4.98
C ARG A 80 12.89 -10.03 -5.96
N PHE A 81 12.80 -10.28 -7.26
CA PHE A 81 13.29 -9.34 -8.28
C PHE A 81 12.35 -8.15 -8.52
N VAL A 82 11.03 -8.35 -8.46
CA VAL A 82 10.05 -7.31 -8.82
C VAL A 82 10.14 -6.06 -7.94
N LYS A 83 10.72 -6.17 -6.75
CA LYS A 83 10.96 -5.05 -5.84
C LYS A 83 12.02 -4.07 -6.35
N ASP A 84 12.98 -4.57 -7.12
CA ASP A 84 14.17 -3.81 -7.53
C ASP A 84 14.15 -3.45 -9.02
N VAL A 85 13.13 -3.87 -9.78
CA VAL A 85 13.06 -3.68 -11.23
C VAL A 85 11.77 -2.99 -11.67
N GLY A 86 11.86 -2.27 -12.79
CA GLY A 86 10.74 -1.60 -13.44
C GLY A 86 10.46 -0.23 -12.81
N SER A 87 10.89 0.84 -13.46
CA SER A 87 10.49 2.19 -13.07
C SER A 87 9.03 2.42 -13.47
N VAL A 88 8.23 2.97 -12.55
CA VAL A 88 6.79 3.23 -12.76
C VAL A 88 6.56 4.24 -13.87
N LYS A 89 7.42 5.26 -13.92
CA LYS A 89 7.45 6.26 -14.99
C LYS A 89 8.58 5.92 -15.94
N ASN A 90 8.22 5.48 -17.14
CA ASN A 90 9.21 5.23 -18.18
C ASN A 90 9.27 6.44 -19.13
N PRO A 91 10.31 7.30 -19.03
CA PRO A 91 10.43 8.49 -19.87
C PRO A 91 10.72 8.16 -21.34
N GLU A 92 11.26 6.97 -21.64
CA GLU A 92 11.57 6.55 -23.02
C GLU A 92 10.30 6.34 -23.84
N TYR A 93 9.27 5.75 -23.22
CA TYR A 93 7.97 5.49 -23.87
C TYR A 93 6.92 6.54 -23.52
N GLY A 94 7.24 7.49 -22.63
CA GLY A 94 6.29 8.49 -22.13
C GLY A 94 5.10 7.89 -21.38
N VAL A 95 5.24 6.67 -20.86
CA VAL A 95 4.18 5.93 -20.16
C VAL A 95 4.37 6.02 -18.67
N ASP A 96 3.29 6.38 -17.97
CA ASP A 96 3.17 6.30 -16.52
C ASP A 96 2.24 5.14 -16.16
N ILE A 97 2.81 4.07 -15.62
CA ILE A 97 2.07 2.87 -15.26
C ILE A 97 1.12 3.15 -14.09
N ALA A 98 1.53 4.00 -13.13
CA ALA A 98 0.71 4.34 -11.97
C ALA A 98 -0.55 5.13 -12.34
N ALA A 99 -0.54 5.85 -13.46
CA ALA A 99 -1.72 6.58 -13.94
C ALA A 99 -2.83 5.64 -14.44
N GLY A 100 -2.48 4.47 -14.99
CA GLY A 100 -3.45 3.49 -15.50
C GLY A 100 -3.80 2.38 -14.50
N ILE A 101 -2.78 1.87 -13.80
CA ILE A 101 -2.85 0.74 -12.88
C ILE A 101 -2.20 1.19 -11.56
N PRO A 102 -2.97 1.84 -10.67
CA PRO A 102 -2.44 2.40 -9.44
C PRO A 102 -2.10 1.34 -8.39
N ASP A 103 -2.76 0.18 -8.46
CA ASP A 103 -2.60 -0.91 -7.50
C ASP A 103 -2.53 -2.24 -8.25
N ILE A 104 -1.58 -3.08 -7.86
CA ILE A 104 -1.46 -4.47 -8.31
C ILE A 104 -1.63 -5.37 -7.10
N ALA A 105 -2.64 -6.23 -7.12
CA ALA A 105 -2.84 -7.21 -6.07
C ALA A 105 -1.82 -8.36 -6.21
N ASP A 106 -1.21 -8.79 -5.12
CA ASP A 106 -0.52 -10.07 -5.03
C ASP A 106 -1.37 -11.04 -4.20
N TYR A 107 -1.84 -12.11 -4.84
CA TYR A 107 -2.61 -13.17 -4.19
C TYR A 107 -1.72 -14.22 -3.52
N GLY A 108 -0.42 -14.17 -3.74
CA GLY A 108 0.51 -15.20 -3.28
C GLY A 108 0.49 -16.42 -4.21
N ASN A 109 0.77 -17.59 -3.64
CA ASN A 109 0.87 -18.84 -4.39
C ASN A 109 -0.41 -19.67 -4.26
N ILE A 110 -0.86 -20.24 -5.38
CA ILE A 110 -1.92 -21.24 -5.37
C ILE A 110 -1.41 -22.47 -4.63
N GLN A 111 -2.16 -22.90 -3.62
CA GLN A 111 -1.98 -24.18 -2.95
C GLN A 111 -3.20 -25.04 -3.28
N ILE A 112 -2.94 -26.18 -3.90
CA ILE A 112 -3.94 -27.22 -4.08
C ILE A 112 -3.74 -28.20 -2.93
N GLU A 113 -4.70 -28.26 -2.01
CA GLU A 113 -4.79 -29.38 -1.08
C GLU A 113 -5.01 -30.63 -1.91
N SER A 114 -4.00 -31.48 -2.03
CA SER A 114 -4.21 -32.79 -2.60
C SER A 114 -5.09 -33.57 -1.62
N THR A 115 -6.39 -33.63 -1.87
CA THR A 115 -7.25 -34.65 -1.28
C THR A 115 -6.69 -36.00 -1.75
N VAL A 116 -5.79 -36.56 -0.95
CA VAL A 116 -5.39 -37.96 -1.06
C VAL A 116 -6.54 -38.73 -0.42
N ASP A 117 -7.57 -39.00 -1.20
CA ASP A 117 -8.56 -40.02 -0.82
C ASP A 117 -7.84 -41.38 -0.75
N GLN A 118 -8.18 -42.09 0.33
CA GLN A 118 -7.57 -43.30 0.89
C GLN A 118 -7.47 -44.49 -0.04
#